data_AF-A0A455XC30-F1
#
_entry.id   AF-A0A455XC30-F1
#
_cell.length_a   1.000
_cell.length_b   1.000
_cell.length_c   1.000
_cell.angle_alpha   90.00
_cell.angle_beta   90.00
_cell.angle_gamma   90.00
#
_symmetry.space_group_name_H-M   'P 1'
#
loop_
_entity.id
_entity.type
_entity.pdbx_description
1 polymer ?
#
loop_
_entity_poly.entity_id
_entity_poly.type
_entity_poly.pdbx_seq_one_letter_code
_entity_poly.pdbx_strand_id
1 'polypeptide(L)'
;MPKIFSMQPLVHLAHQKNEDTTRKFGQLIQQQQAAQTKLQTLEQYREDYQMRLQQEIQNGINQINLRNFQNFIRRLDEAVTQQRNVLEQIGRSIQVGRNELENAQRKMRSFDTLAQRHIEKEKKLEGKLEQRQQDEHSGRHSARKAMAAKDEI
;
A
#
# COMPACT_ATOMS: atom_id res chain seq x y z
N MET A 1 -19.30 17.73 26.11
CA MET A 1 -18.74 17.60 24.74
C MET A 1 -17.50 16.72 24.83
N PRO A 2 -17.35 15.70 23.98
CA PRO A 2 -16.17 14.84 23.97
C PRO A 2 -14.92 15.64 23.64
N LYS A 3 -13.81 15.35 24.32
CA LYS A 3 -12.54 16.05 24.11
C LYS A 3 -11.98 15.70 22.72
N ILE A 4 -11.41 16.68 22.02
CA ILE A 4 -10.82 16.45 20.69
C ILE A 4 -9.52 15.66 20.84
N PHE A 5 -9.36 14.61 20.02
CA PHE A 5 -8.10 13.86 19.97
C PHE A 5 -6.99 14.71 19.35
N SER A 6 -6.04 15.17 20.17
CA SER A 6 -4.95 16.06 19.74
C SER A 6 -4.09 15.53 18.59
N MET A 7 -4.03 14.20 18.39
CA MET A 7 -3.25 13.56 17.34
C MET A 7 -4.08 13.18 16.11
N GLN A 8 -5.32 13.67 15.98
CA GLN A 8 -6.17 13.42 14.81
C GLN A 8 -5.49 13.79 13.47
N PRO A 9 -4.74 14.91 13.36
CA PRO A 9 -4.00 15.22 12.13
C PRO A 9 -2.93 14.17 11.80
N LEU A 10 -2.30 13.55 12.81
CA LEU A 10 -1.29 12.51 12.59
C LEU A 10 -1.93 11.20 12.12
N VAL A 11 -3.15 10.87 12.59
CA VAL A 11 -3.92 9.74 12.06
C VAL A 11 -4.16 9.96 10.56
N HIS A 12 -4.70 11.12 10.18
CA HIS A 12 -4.97 11.43 8.78
C HIS A 12 -3.71 11.35 7.92
N LEU A 13 -2.60 11.94 8.38
CA LEU A 13 -1.33 11.90 7.67
C LEU A 13 -0.80 10.47 7.51
N ALA A 14 -0.98 9.60 8.52
CA ALA A 14 -0.55 8.21 8.45
C ALA A 14 -1.37 7.40 7.44
N HIS A 15 -2.69 7.63 7.37
CA HIS A 15 -3.57 7.04 6.35
C HIS A 15 -3.16 7.49 4.94
N GLN A 16 -3.02 8.80 4.72
CA GLN A 16 -2.59 9.34 3.43
C GLN A 16 -1.24 8.78 3.01
N LYS A 17 -0.27 8.71 3.93
CA LYS A 17 1.04 8.12 3.65
C LYS A 17 0.93 6.66 3.26
N ASN A 18 0.10 5.88 3.93
CA ASN A 18 -0.13 4.46 3.62
C ASN A 18 -0.76 4.28 2.23
N GLU A 19 -1.76 5.08 1.88
CA GLU A 19 -2.37 5.09 0.55
C GLU A 19 -1.36 5.45 -0.54
N ASP A 20 -0.56 6.49 -0.32
CA ASP A 20 0.49 6.91 -1.25
C ASP A 20 1.54 5.82 -1.48
N THR A 21 2.02 5.18 -0.41
CA THR A 21 2.98 4.07 -0.51
C THR A 21 2.38 2.86 -1.18
N THR A 22 1.10 2.56 -0.92
CA THR A 22 0.38 1.44 -1.56
C THR A 22 0.26 1.67 -3.07
N ARG A 23 -0.13 2.87 -3.49
CA ARG A 23 -0.21 3.25 -4.91
C ARG A 23 1.14 3.15 -5.61
N LYS A 24 2.19 3.71 -5.01
CA LYS A 24 3.56 3.65 -5.54
C LYS A 24 4.06 2.20 -5.65
N PHE A 25 3.81 1.39 -4.64
CA PHE A 25 4.19 -0.03 -4.68
C PHE A 25 3.45 -0.77 -5.80
N GLY A 26 2.14 -0.52 -5.96
CA GLY A 26 1.37 -1.07 -7.07
C GLY A 26 1.93 -0.70 -8.46
N GLN A 27 2.38 0.55 -8.63
CA GLN A 27 3.05 0.99 -9.87
C GLN A 27 4.35 0.23 -10.12
N LEU A 28 5.17 -0.03 -9.10
CA LEU A 28 6.39 -0.83 -9.23
C LEU A 28 6.10 -2.26 -9.68
N ILE A 29 5.06 -2.88 -9.13
CA ILE A 29 4.63 -4.24 -9.55
C ILE A 29 4.17 -4.24 -11.01
N GLN A 30 3.38 -3.25 -11.42
CA GLN A 30 2.96 -3.12 -12.82
C GLN A 30 4.15 -2.91 -13.77
N GLN A 31 5.12 -2.07 -13.37
CA GLN A 31 6.35 -1.86 -14.14
C GLN A 31 7.18 -3.14 -14.26
N GLN A 32 7.29 -3.92 -13.18
CA GLN A 32 7.98 -5.21 -13.21
C GLN A 32 7.32 -6.17 -14.22
N GLN A 33 6.00 -6.30 -14.16
CA GLN A 33 5.25 -7.17 -15.05
C GLN A 33 5.44 -6.76 -16.52
N ALA A 34 5.30 -5.47 -16.82
CA ALA A 34 5.51 -4.94 -18.17
C ALA A 34 6.96 -5.18 -18.65
N ALA A 35 7.94 -4.97 -17.78
CA ALA A 35 9.35 -5.21 -18.08
C ALA A 35 9.65 -6.69 -18.34
N GLN A 36 9.00 -7.60 -17.61
CA GLN A 36 9.17 -9.04 -17.77
C GLN A 36 8.52 -9.54 -19.06
N THR A 37 7.31 -9.08 -19.38
CA THR A 37 6.66 -9.38 -20.67
C THR A 37 7.52 -8.91 -21.83
N LYS A 38 8.09 -7.69 -21.75
CA LYS A 38 8.99 -7.18 -22.79
C LYS A 38 10.25 -8.02 -22.95
N LEU A 39 10.87 -8.46 -21.84
CA LEU A 39 12.03 -9.36 -21.89
C LEU A 39 11.68 -10.66 -22.62
N GLN A 40 10.57 -11.29 -22.24
CA GLN A 40 10.11 -12.53 -22.86
C GLN A 40 9.86 -12.35 -24.37
N THR A 41 9.27 -11.22 -24.79
CA THR A 41 9.10 -10.91 -26.21
C THR A 41 10.44 -10.79 -26.94
N LEU A 42 11.44 -10.14 -26.35
CA LEU A 42 12.77 -10.01 -26.95
C LEU A 42 13.47 -11.37 -27.07
N GLU A 43 13.35 -12.22 -26.04
CA GLU A 43 13.91 -13.57 -26.04
C GLU A 43 13.24 -14.46 -27.09
N GLN A 44 11.91 -14.44 -27.18
CA GLN A 44 11.17 -15.16 -28.22
C GLN A 44 11.59 -14.68 -29.62
N TYR A 45 11.67 -13.36 -29.82
CA TYR A 45 12.05 -12.80 -31.11
C TYR A 45 13.46 -13.24 -31.51
N ARG A 46 14.37 -13.38 -30.53
CA ARG A 46 15.73 -13.87 -30.75
C ARG A 46 15.75 -15.31 -31.22
N GLU A 47 14.99 -16.17 -30.55
CA GLU A 47 14.87 -17.59 -30.91
C GLU A 47 14.28 -17.76 -32.31
N ASP A 48 13.17 -17.07 -32.59
CA ASP A 48 12.52 -17.09 -33.90
C ASP A 48 13.46 -16.63 -35.02
N TYR A 49 14.24 -15.58 -34.76
CA TYR A 49 15.18 -15.03 -35.72
C TYR A 49 16.36 -15.98 -35.96
N GLN A 50 16.87 -16.63 -34.91
CA GLN A 50 17.92 -17.65 -35.02
C GLN A 50 17.46 -18.88 -35.83
N MET A 51 16.22 -19.35 -35.62
CA MET A 51 15.65 -20.45 -36.42
C MET A 51 15.55 -20.08 -37.90
N ARG A 52 15.12 -18.86 -38.23
CA ARG A 52 15.08 -18.37 -39.61
C ARG A 52 16.46 -18.37 -40.26
N LEU A 53 17.50 -17.93 -39.55
CA LEU A 53 18.86 -17.99 -40.08
C LEU A 53 19.28 -19.42 -40.41
N GLN A 54 18.99 -20.38 -39.53
CA GLN A 54 19.37 -21.78 -39.78
C GLN A 54 18.75 -22.30 -41.10
N GLN A 55 17.51 -21.93 -41.38
CA GLN A 55 16.84 -22.25 -42.65
C GLN A 55 17.49 -21.54 -43.85
N GLU A 56 17.79 -20.24 -43.73
CA GLU A 56 18.45 -19.46 -44.78
C GLU A 56 19.87 -19.97 -45.09
N ILE A 57 20.62 -20.43 -44.07
CA ILE A 57 21.94 -21.05 -44.25
C ILE A 57 21.81 -22.34 -45.06
N GLN A 58 20.82 -23.19 -44.77
CA GLN A 58 20.58 -24.43 -45.51
C GLN A 58 20.25 -24.16 -47.00
N ASN A 59 19.62 -23.02 -47.29
CA ASN A 59 19.24 -22.62 -48.64
C ASN A 59 20.33 -21.82 -49.39
N GLY A 60 21.49 -21.58 -48.76
CA GLY A 60 22.60 -20.82 -49.34
C GLY A 60 22.47 -19.31 -49.10
N ILE A 61 22.88 -18.85 -47.92
CA ILE A 61 22.85 -17.44 -47.54
C ILE A 61 23.98 -16.63 -48.21
N ASN A 62 23.67 -15.43 -48.69
CA ASN A 62 24.69 -14.50 -49.18
C ASN A 62 25.40 -13.76 -48.02
N GLN A 63 26.61 -13.23 -48.29
CA GLN A 63 27.43 -12.59 -47.25
C GLN A 63 26.78 -11.33 -46.65
N ILE A 64 26.01 -10.57 -47.42
CA ILE A 64 25.33 -9.35 -46.97
C ILE A 64 24.24 -9.71 -45.95
N ASN A 65 23.41 -10.71 -46.24
CA ASN A 65 22.35 -11.19 -45.37
C ASN A 65 22.91 -11.77 -44.08
N LEU A 66 24.01 -12.52 -44.15
CA LEU A 66 24.71 -13.04 -42.97
C LEU A 66 25.21 -11.89 -42.06
N ARG A 67 25.78 -10.83 -42.64
CA ARG A 67 26.25 -9.66 -41.88
C ARG A 67 25.09 -8.87 -41.28
N ASN A 68 23.99 -8.71 -42.01
CA ASN A 68 22.77 -8.07 -41.49
C ASN A 68 22.21 -8.84 -40.30
N PHE A 69 22.17 -10.17 -40.39
CA PHE A 69 21.76 -11.04 -39.30
C PHE A 69 22.62 -10.84 -38.05
N GLN A 70 23.94 -10.91 -38.18
CA GLN A 70 24.87 -10.74 -37.06
C GLN A 70 24.71 -9.38 -36.38
N ASN A 71 24.52 -8.31 -37.17
CA ASN A 71 24.27 -6.98 -36.65
C ASN A 71 22.95 -6.91 -35.88
N PHE A 72 21.90 -7.53 -36.40
CA PHE A 72 20.59 -7.51 -35.76
C PHE A 72 20.59 -8.31 -34.45
N ILE A 73 21.14 -9.53 -34.44
CA ILE A 73 21.27 -10.34 -33.22
C ILE A 73 22.05 -9.60 -32.14
N ARG A 74 23.16 -8.95 -32.49
CA ARG A 74 23.93 -8.16 -31.53
C ARG A 74 23.10 -7.04 -30.89
N ARG A 75 22.32 -6.30 -31.69
CA ARG A 75 21.40 -5.27 -31.16
C ARG A 75 20.31 -5.87 -30.27
N LEU A 76 19.83 -7.07 -30.59
CA LEU A 76 18.83 -7.76 -29.80
C LEU A 76 19.40 -8.26 -28.47
N ASP A 77 20.61 -8.80 -28.47
CA ASP A 77 21.34 -9.20 -27.26
C ASP A 77 21.63 -7.99 -26.35
N GLU A 78 22.00 -6.85 -26.94
CA GLU A 78 22.13 -5.57 -26.23
C GLU A 78 20.81 -5.15 -25.59
N ALA A 79 19.68 -5.22 -26.32
CA ALA A 79 18.35 -4.88 -25.82
C ALA A 79 17.89 -5.83 -24.69
N VAL A 80 18.14 -7.14 -24.82
CA VAL A 80 17.87 -8.14 -23.77
C VAL A 80 18.67 -7.82 -22.51
N THR A 81 19.95 -7.52 -22.66
CA THR A 81 20.83 -7.15 -21.54
C THR A 81 20.33 -5.89 -20.84
N GLN A 82 19.98 -4.85 -21.60
CA GLN A 82 19.38 -3.63 -21.05
C GLN A 82 18.07 -3.92 -20.30
N GLN A 83 17.21 -4.77 -20.86
CA GLN A 83 15.93 -5.12 -20.23
C GLN A 83 16.12 -5.92 -18.94
N ARG A 84 17.11 -6.80 -18.85
CA ARG A 84 17.50 -7.50 -17.61
C ARG A 84 17.99 -6.52 -16.55
N ASN A 85 18.83 -5.55 -16.92
CA ASN A 85 19.29 -4.51 -15.99
C ASN A 85 18.13 -3.67 -15.43
N VAL A 86 17.15 -3.35 -16.27
CA VAL A 86 15.91 -2.67 -15.85
C VAL A 86 15.15 -3.52 -14.83
N LEU A 87 14.98 -4.83 -15.07
CA LEU A 87 14.33 -5.74 -14.13
C LEU A 87 15.07 -5.82 -12.79
N GLU A 88 16.40 -5.83 -12.79
CA GLU A 88 17.17 -5.79 -11.54
C GLU A 88 16.94 -4.49 -10.76
N GLN A 89 16.93 -3.34 -11.45
CA GLN A 89 16.68 -2.05 -10.82
C GLN A 89 15.26 -1.97 -10.23
N ILE A 90 14.27 -2.47 -10.96
CA ILE A 90 12.89 -2.57 -10.48
C ILE A 90 12.83 -3.52 -9.28
N GLY A 91 13.53 -4.66 -9.33
CA GLY A 91 13.62 -5.60 -8.22
C GLY A 91 14.17 -4.97 -6.94
N ARG A 92 15.26 -4.18 -7.04
CA ARG A 92 15.78 -3.39 -5.92
C ARG A 92 14.75 -2.38 -5.41
N SER A 93 14.04 -1.71 -6.32
CA SER A 93 13.01 -0.71 -5.98
C SER A 93 11.80 -1.34 -5.28
N ILE A 94 11.39 -2.54 -5.71
CA ILE A 94 10.33 -3.32 -5.05
C ILE A 94 10.74 -3.70 -3.63
N GLN A 95 11.98 -4.13 -3.41
CA GLN A 95 12.44 -4.48 -2.07
C GLN A 95 12.39 -3.28 -1.12
N VAL A 96 12.82 -2.10 -1.60
CA VAL A 96 12.72 -0.84 -0.84
C VAL A 96 11.24 -0.48 -0.62
N GLY A 97 10.43 -0.48 -1.67
CA GLY A 97 9.01 -0.12 -1.61
C GLY A 97 8.20 -1.03 -0.68
N ARG A 98 8.54 -2.32 -0.60
CA ARG A 98 7.94 -3.26 0.34
C ARG A 98 8.22 -2.84 1.78
N ASN A 99 9.46 -2.54 2.12
CA ASN A 99 9.84 -2.07 3.46
C ASN A 99 9.14 -0.75 3.81
N GLU A 100 9.05 0.18 2.85
CA GLU A 100 8.32 1.44 3.04
C GLU A 100 6.83 1.22 3.30
N LEU A 101 6.19 0.33 2.54
CA LEU A 101 4.78 -0.02 2.71
C LEU A 101 4.53 -0.67 4.08
N GLU A 102 5.36 -1.64 4.47
CA GLU A 102 5.27 -2.29 5.79
C GLU A 102 5.43 -1.26 6.93
N ASN A 103 6.35 -0.31 6.79
CA ASN A 103 6.53 0.78 7.76
C ASN A 103 5.32 1.71 7.83
N ALA A 104 4.77 2.12 6.67
CA ALA A 104 3.60 2.98 6.61
C ALA A 104 2.38 2.31 7.25
N GLN A 105 2.15 1.02 6.94
CA GLN A 105 1.08 0.22 7.53
C GLN A 105 1.22 0.10 9.05
N ARG A 106 2.43 -0.19 9.55
CA ARG A 106 2.70 -0.26 11.01
C ARG A 106 2.39 1.06 11.71
N LYS A 107 2.82 2.18 11.12
CA LYS A 107 2.58 3.53 11.66
C LYS A 107 1.08 3.87 11.66
N MET A 108 0.38 3.61 10.57
CA MET A 108 -1.07 3.80 10.46
C MET A 108 -1.82 3.03 11.56
N ARG A 109 -1.58 1.72 11.68
CA ARG A 109 -2.22 0.88 12.71
C ARG A 109 -1.94 1.35 14.14
N SER A 110 -0.73 1.86 14.38
CA SER A 110 -0.35 2.41 15.68
C SER A 110 -1.19 3.66 16.03
N PHE A 111 -1.36 4.58 15.07
CA PHE A 111 -2.21 5.75 15.28
C PHE A 111 -3.69 5.41 15.39
N ASP A 112 -4.19 4.45 14.61
CA ASP A 112 -5.57 3.95 14.72
C ASP A 112 -5.83 3.39 16.11
N THR A 113 -4.88 2.62 16.65
CA THR A 113 -4.98 2.07 18.00
C THR A 113 -5.04 3.18 19.06
N LEU A 114 -4.25 4.25 18.91
CA LEU A 114 -4.28 5.39 19.83
C LEU A 114 -5.59 6.17 19.74
N ALA A 115 -6.09 6.40 18.53
CA ALA A 115 -7.37 7.07 18.29
C ALA A 115 -8.53 6.27 18.90
N GLN A 116 -8.55 4.95 18.69
CA GLN A 116 -9.56 4.06 19.25
C GLN A 116 -9.56 4.08 20.79
N ARG A 117 -8.37 3.98 21.41
CA ARG A 117 -8.24 4.08 22.87
C ARG A 117 -8.71 5.42 23.42
N HIS A 118 -8.48 6.51 22.69
CA HIS A 118 -8.98 7.82 23.06
C HIS A 118 -10.51 7.85 23.04
N ILE A 119 -11.14 7.37 21.97
CA ILE A 119 -12.61 7.27 21.85
C ILE A 119 -13.21 6.45 23.00
N GLU A 120 -12.63 5.29 23.30
CA GLU A 120 -13.09 4.43 24.40
C GLU A 120 -12.97 5.11 25.77
N LYS A 121 -11.89 5.88 25.99
CA LYS A 121 -11.68 6.62 27.24
C LYS A 121 -12.73 7.72 27.40
N GLU A 122 -12.99 8.50 26.35
CA GLU A 122 -14.00 9.55 26.39
C GLU A 122 -15.40 8.97 26.61
N LYS A 123 -15.76 7.88 25.93
CA LYS A 123 -17.04 7.18 26.13
C LYS A 123 -17.22 6.71 27.58
N LYS A 124 -16.17 6.17 28.20
CA LYS A 124 -16.20 5.78 29.63
C LYS A 124 -16.35 6.97 30.56
N LEU A 125 -15.75 8.11 30.24
CA LEU A 125 -15.87 9.33 31.04
C LEU A 125 -17.30 9.90 30.95
N GLU A 126 -17.85 9.95 29.74
CA GLU A 126 -19.22 10.41 29.48
C GLU A 126 -20.25 9.55 30.23
N GLY A 127 -20.17 8.22 30.11
CA GLY A 127 -21.08 7.32 30.84
C GLY A 127 -21.00 7.48 32.36
N LYS A 128 -19.82 7.76 32.93
CA LYS A 128 -19.68 8.07 34.36
C LYS A 128 -20.34 9.40 34.75
N LEU A 129 -20.31 10.40 33.88
CA LEU A 129 -20.95 11.68 34.12
C LEU A 129 -22.47 11.57 34.02
N GLU A 130 -22.98 10.86 33.01
CA GLU A 130 -24.42 10.57 32.85
C GLU A 130 -24.98 9.80 34.05
N GLN A 131 -24.27 8.75 34.49
CA GLN A 131 -24.68 7.99 35.68
C GLN A 131 -24.76 8.87 36.92
N ARG A 132 -23.75 9.72 37.18
CA ARG A 132 -23.77 10.66 38.32
C ARG A 132 -24.94 11.62 38.26
N GLN A 133 -25.24 12.18 37.08
CA GLN A 133 -26.39 13.08 36.92
C GLN A 133 -27.71 12.36 37.20
N GLN A 134 -27.87 11.14 36.71
CA GLN A 134 -29.06 10.33 36.95
C GLN A 134 -29.24 10.00 38.44
N ASP A 135 -28.15 9.65 39.14
CA ASP A 135 -28.16 9.40 40.58
C ASP A 135 -28.53 10.66 41.38
N GLU A 136 -28.00 11.82 41.01
CA GLU A 136 -28.35 13.11 41.64
C GLU A 136 -29.83 13.48 41.46
N HIS A 137 -30.36 13.32 40.24
CA HIS A 137 -31.78 13.57 39.96
C HIS A 137 -32.69 12.61 40.74
N SER A 138 -32.34 11.33 40.79
CA SER A 138 -33.09 10.31 41.53
C SER A 138 -33.05 10.55 43.03
N GLY A 139 -31.88 10.91 43.57
CA GLY A 139 -31.70 11.27 44.98
C GLY A 139 -32.50 12.51 45.37
N ARG A 140 -32.47 13.57 44.55
CA ARG A 140 -33.28 14.79 44.77
C ARG A 140 -34.78 14.51 44.73
N HIS A 141 -35.24 13.69 43.78
CA HIS A 141 -36.65 13.32 43.68
C HIS A 141 -37.12 12.53 44.90
N SER A 142 -36.33 11.53 45.32
CA SER A 142 -36.60 10.75 46.53
C SER A 142 -36.60 11.60 47.80
N ALA A 143 -35.64 12.53 47.94
CA ALA A 143 -35.58 13.45 49.08
C ALA A 143 -36.79 14.39 49.14
N ARG A 144 -37.22 14.94 48.01
CA ARG A 144 -38.44 15.77 47.94
C ARG A 144 -39.70 14.98 48.31
N LYS A 145 -39.83 13.75 47.82
CA LYS A 145 -40.96 12.88 48.18
C LYS A 145 -40.97 12.54 49.67
N ALA A 146 -39.82 12.29 50.26
CA ALA A 146 -39.68 12.02 51.70
C ALA A 146 -40.00 13.24 52.57
N MET A 147 -39.67 14.46 52.12
CA MET A 147 -40.07 15.69 52.81
C MET A 147 -41.58 15.95 52.72
N ALA A 148 -42.19 15.82 51.53
CA ALA A 148 -43.63 15.99 51.36
C ALA A 148 -44.46 15.01 52.22
N ALA A 149 -44.03 13.76 52.32
CA ALA A 149 -44.68 12.77 53.19
C ALA A 149 -44.51 13.05 54.70
N LYS A 150 -43.59 13.94 55.08
CA LYS A 150 -43.32 14.34 56.46
C LYS A 150 -44.11 15.58 56.88
N ASP A 151 -44.55 16.39 55.91
CA ASP A 151 -45.38 17.59 56.13
C ASP A 151 -46.89 17.27 56.13
N GLU A 152 -47.29 16.05 55.74
CA GLU A 152 -48.68 15.55 55.79
C GLU A 152 -49.06 14.83 57.11
N ILE A 153 -48.18 14.85 58.12
CA ILE A 153 -48.39 14.30 59.48
C ILE A 153 -48.30 15.41 60.51
#